data_AF-A0AAD0L176-F1
#
_entry.id   AF-A0AAD0L176-F1
#
_cell.length_a   1.000
_cell.length_b   1.000
_cell.length_c   1.000
_cell.angle_alpha   90.00
_cell.angle_beta   90.00
_cell.angle_gamma   90.00
#
_symmetry.space_group_name_H-M   'P 1'
#
loop_
_entity.id
_entity.type
_entity.pdbx_description
1 polymer ?
#
loop_
_entity_poly.entity_id
_entity_poly.type
_entity_poly.pdbx_seq_one_letter_code
_entity_poly.pdbx_strand_id
1 'polypeptide(L)'
;MKQESKYYNQTEIADLLGVSKAAISRYLKKLNVSGIEENKSKLYPETVLKQLKKEIKSENTNKNTPPSTIQLLQQQIEQLKEENKTLIKLKISLPNLENDKAHIIV
;
A
#
# COMPACT_ATOMS: atom_id res chain seq x y z
N MET A 1 8.65 -12.08 -30.45
CA MET A 1 9.41 -11.09 -29.67
C MET A 1 9.95 -11.80 -28.44
N LYS A 2 11.27 -11.91 -28.26
CA LYS A 2 11.85 -12.51 -27.04
C LYS A 2 11.70 -11.48 -25.91
N GLN A 3 10.90 -11.79 -24.88
CA GLN A 3 10.89 -10.99 -23.66
C GLN A 3 12.28 -11.12 -23.02
N GLU A 4 13.05 -10.03 -23.00
CA GLU A 4 14.24 -9.96 -22.17
C GLU A 4 13.79 -10.15 -20.72
N SER A 5 14.22 -11.25 -20.12
CA SER A 5 13.90 -11.53 -18.72
C SER A 5 14.68 -10.54 -17.86
N LYS A 6 13.97 -9.56 -17.31
CA LYS A 6 14.58 -8.55 -16.44
C LYS A 6 14.94 -9.18 -15.09
N TYR A 7 16.20 -8.98 -14.70
CA TYR A 7 16.73 -9.39 -13.42
C TYR A 7 16.87 -8.20 -12.48
N TYR A 8 16.79 -8.47 -11.18
CA TYR A 8 16.84 -7.46 -10.13
C TYR A 8 17.79 -7.90 -9.02
N ASN A 9 18.56 -6.98 -8.47
CA ASN A 9 19.32 -7.21 -7.25
C ASN A 9 18.45 -6.98 -6.00
N GLN A 10 18.94 -7.39 -4.82
CA GLN A 10 18.15 -7.25 -3.57
C GLN A 10 17.83 -5.80 -3.19
N THR A 11 18.65 -4.83 -3.60
CA THR A 11 18.40 -3.41 -3.35
C THR A 11 17.24 -2.92 -4.21
N GLU A 12 17.26 -3.23 -5.52
CA GLU A 12 16.16 -2.87 -6.42
C GLU A 12 14.84 -3.53 -6.01
N ILE A 13 14.89 -4.79 -5.57
CA ILE A 13 13.71 -5.49 -5.05
C ILE A 13 13.18 -4.80 -3.78
N ALA A 14 14.08 -4.39 -2.88
CA ALA A 14 13.72 -3.69 -1.65
C ALA A 14 13.00 -2.36 -1.97
N ASP A 15 13.55 -1.58 -2.89
CA ASP A 15 12.97 -0.31 -3.33
C ASP A 15 11.59 -0.51 -4.01
N LEU A 16 11.47 -1.51 -4.90
CA LEU A 16 10.21 -1.82 -5.59
C LEU A 16 9.10 -2.31 -4.65
N LEU A 17 9.47 -3.00 -3.58
CA LEU A 17 8.51 -3.56 -2.62
C LEU A 17 8.31 -2.67 -1.39
N GLY A 18 9.05 -1.57 -1.26
CA GLY A 18 8.95 -0.64 -0.13
C GLY A 18 9.34 -1.28 1.21
N VAL A 19 10.34 -2.16 1.21
CA VAL A 19 10.82 -2.85 2.42
C VAL A 19 12.34 -2.77 2.52
N SER A 20 12.91 -3.10 3.67
CA SER A 20 14.38 -3.09 3.82
C SER A 20 15.06 -4.24 3.08
N LYS A 21 16.30 -4.03 2.63
CA LYS A 21 17.15 -5.08 2.04
C LYS A 21 17.31 -6.29 2.96
N ALA A 22 17.40 -6.06 4.27
CA ALA A 22 17.46 -7.14 5.27
C ALA A 22 16.16 -7.98 5.30
N ALA A 23 15.00 -7.34 5.13
CA ALA A 23 13.73 -8.06 4.99
C ALA A 23 13.72 -8.94 3.75
N ILE A 24 14.17 -8.41 2.60
CA ILE A 24 14.31 -9.21 1.36
C ILE A 24 15.21 -10.42 1.58
N SER A 25 16.38 -10.25 2.22
CA SER A 25 17.27 -11.37 2.56
C SER A 25 16.59 -12.45 3.40
N ARG A 26 15.81 -12.05 4.43
CA ARG A 26 15.02 -12.97 5.26
C ARG A 26 13.97 -13.73 4.44
N TYR A 27 13.22 -13.03 3.58
CA TYR A 27 12.19 -13.67 2.75
C TYR A 27 12.79 -14.62 1.71
N LEU A 28 13.91 -14.25 1.09
CA LEU A 28 14.61 -15.13 0.15
C LEU A 28 15.08 -16.43 0.81
N LYS A 29 15.61 -16.35 2.05
CA LYS A 29 15.97 -17.52 2.85
C LYS A 29 14.74 -18.39 3.16
N LYS A 30 13.63 -17.77 3.57
CA LYS A 30 12.37 -18.48 3.89
C LYS A 30 11.80 -19.22 2.69
N LEU A 31 11.87 -18.61 1.50
CA LEU A 31 11.43 -19.21 0.24
C LEU A 31 12.44 -20.21 -0.34
N ASN A 32 13.61 -20.38 0.29
CA ASN A 32 14.72 -21.18 -0.20
C ASN A 32 15.15 -20.81 -1.64
N VAL A 33 15.14 -19.52 -1.95
CA VAL A 33 15.49 -18.99 -3.28
C VAL A 33 16.92 -18.48 -3.28
N SER A 34 17.77 -19.06 -4.12
CA SER A 34 19.09 -18.50 -4.44
C SER A 34 19.03 -17.70 -5.74
N GLY A 35 19.71 -16.55 -5.75
CA GLY A 35 19.89 -15.74 -6.95
C GLY A 35 21.00 -16.29 -7.83
N ILE A 36 21.02 -15.83 -9.08
CA ILE A 36 22.11 -16.05 -10.02
C ILE A 36 23.23 -15.06 -9.68
N GLU A 37 24.47 -15.54 -9.62
CA GLU A 37 25.62 -14.68 -9.31
C GLU A 37 26.19 -14.07 -10.59
N GLU A 38 26.11 -12.74 -10.69
CA GLU A 38 26.64 -11.97 -11.81
C GLU A 38 27.37 -10.75 -11.24
N ASN A 39 28.62 -10.53 -11.66
CA ASN A 39 29.44 -9.39 -11.22
C ASN A 39 29.47 -9.19 -9.69
N LYS A 40 29.69 -10.27 -8.93
CA LYS A 40 29.71 -10.28 -7.44
C LYS A 40 28.38 -9.88 -6.78
N SER A 41 27.29 -9.86 -7.55
CA SER A 41 25.95 -9.52 -7.08
C SER A 41 24.99 -10.67 -7.35
N LYS A 42 24.04 -10.89 -6.44
CA LYS A 42 22.96 -11.85 -6.65
C LYS A 42 21.79 -11.17 -7.35
N LEU A 43 21.40 -11.75 -8.47
CA LEU A 43 20.30 -11.31 -9.32
C LEU A 43 19.15 -12.31 -9.28
N TYR A 44 17.94 -11.78 -9.34
CA TYR A 44 16.72 -12.53 -9.19
C TYR A 44 15.76 -12.17 -10.32
N PRO A 45 15.11 -13.17 -10.96
CA PRO A 45 14.13 -12.91 -12.00
C PRO A 45 12.84 -12.34 -11.41
N GLU A 46 12.02 -11.76 -12.28
CA GLU A 46 10.71 -11.20 -11.90
C GLU A 46 9.76 -12.21 -11.22
N THR A 47 9.91 -13.50 -11.51
CA THR A 47 9.13 -14.57 -10.84
C THR A 47 9.36 -14.59 -9.32
N VAL A 48 10.60 -14.35 -8.88
CA VAL A 48 10.95 -14.25 -7.46
C VAL A 48 10.34 -12.99 -6.85
N LEU A 49 10.36 -11.87 -7.57
CA LEU A 49 9.71 -10.62 -7.12
C LEU A 49 8.22 -10.84 -6.84
N LYS A 50 7.52 -11.58 -7.72
CA LYS A 50 6.09 -11.91 -7.54
C LYS A 50 5.85 -12.79 -6.31
N GLN A 51 6.73 -13.76 -6.04
CA GLN A 51 6.67 -14.60 -4.85
C GLN A 51 6.90 -13.79 -3.57
N LEU A 52 7.94 -12.95 -3.54
CA LEU A 52 8.26 -12.07 -2.41
C LEU A 52 7.10 -11.14 -2.07
N LYS A 53 6.47 -10.54 -3.09
CA LYS A 53 5.30 -9.66 -2.90
C LYS A 53 4.13 -10.38 -2.23
N LYS A 54 3.89 -11.65 -2.57
CA LYS A 54 2.84 -12.46 -1.93
C LYS A 54 3.17 -12.76 -0.47
N GLU A 55 4.42 -13.13 -0.21
CA GLU A 55 4.87 -13.49 1.14
C GLU A 55 4.82 -12.30 2.10
N ILE A 56 5.27 -11.12 1.66
CA ILE A 56 5.22 -9.88 2.45
C ILE A 56 3.77 -9.51 2.79
N LYS A 57 2.84 -9.67 1.84
CA LYS A 57 1.42 -9.41 2.09
C LYS A 57 0.83 -10.39 3.10
N SER A 58 1.15 -11.67 2.98
CA SER A 58 0.71 -12.72 3.92
C SER A 58 1.24 -12.49 5.34
N GLU A 59 2.50 -12.09 5.48
CA GLU A 59 3.10 -11.81 6.79
C GLU A 59 2.49 -10.56 7.47
N ASN A 60 2.06 -9.57 6.70
CA ASN A 60 1.36 -8.39 7.23
C ASN A 60 -0.08 -8.68 7.69
N THR A 61 -0.74 -9.71 7.14
CA THR A 61 -2.10 -10.09 7.58
C THR A 61 -2.11 -11.00 8.81
N ASN A 62 -0.99 -11.64 9.14
CA ASN A 62 -0.94 -12.74 10.13
C ASN A 62 -0.36 -12.35 11.49
N LYS A 63 -0.09 -11.07 11.73
CA LYS A 63 0.51 -10.63 12.99
C LYS A 63 -0.44 -9.70 13.73
N ASN A 64 -0.72 -10.07 14.98
CA ASN A 64 -1.24 -9.22 16.07
C ASN A 64 -0.26 -8.06 16.42
N THR A 65 0.49 -7.56 15.45
CA THR A 65 1.32 -6.36 15.59
C THR A 65 0.45 -5.14 15.46
N PRO A 66 0.66 -4.11 16.30
CA PRO A 66 -0.01 -2.83 16.13
C PRO A 66 0.22 -2.31 14.70
N PRO A 67 -0.79 -1.69 14.08
CA PRO A 67 -0.72 -1.26 12.70
C PRO A 67 0.52 -0.40 12.47
N SER A 68 1.27 -0.71 11.42
CA SER A 68 2.38 0.13 11.00
C SER A 68 1.89 1.56 10.75
N THR A 69 2.77 2.56 10.86
CA THR A 69 2.42 3.96 10.57
C THR A 69 1.70 4.12 9.23
N ILE A 70 2.11 3.36 8.22
CA ILE A 70 1.48 3.36 6.89
C ILE A 70 0.02 2.85 6.97
N GLN A 71 -0.23 1.76 7.70
CA GLN A 71 -1.58 1.23 7.90
C GLN A 71 -2.46 2.19 8.70
N LEU A 72 -1.92 2.80 9.75
CA LEU A 72 -2.64 3.80 10.55
C LEU A 72 -3.04 5.00 9.69
N LEU A 73 -2.10 5.52 8.88
CA LEU A 73 -2.36 6.62 7.95
C LEU A 73 -3.41 6.23 6.90
N GLN A 74 -3.38 5.00 6.39
CA GLN A 74 -4.40 4.51 5.45
C GLN A 74 -5.79 4.47 6.09
N GLN A 75 -5.91 3.96 7.32
CA GLN A 75 -7.17 3.94 8.06
C GLN A 75 -7.69 5.37 8.30
N GLN A 76 -6.80 6.29 8.65
CA GLN A 76 -7.17 7.68 8.92
C GLN A 76 -7.65 8.40 7.65
N ILE A 77 -7.02 8.15 6.49
CA ILE A 77 -7.48 8.64 5.18
C ILE A 77 -8.87 8.11 4.86
N GLU A 78 -9.13 6.83 5.13
CA GLU A 78 -10.41 6.19 4.84
C GLU A 78 -11.53 6.76 5.72
N GLN A 79 -11.26 6.96 7.01
CA GLN A 79 -12.19 7.61 7.93
C GLN A 79 -12.52 9.05 7.48
N LEU A 80 -11.51 9.86 7.17
CA LEU A 80 -11.71 11.24 6.69
C LEU A 80 -12.50 11.31 5.38
N LYS A 81 -12.38 10.30 4.51
CA LYS A 81 -13.16 10.22 3.26
C LYS A 81 -14.64 9.96 3.54
N GLU A 82 -14.96 9.03 4.43
CA GLU A 82 -16.36 8.76 4.80
C GLU A 82 -16.97 9.95 5.57
N GLU A 83 -16.23 10.60 6.46
CA GLU A 83 -16.68 11.83 7.12
C GLU A 83 -17.02 12.91 6.09
N ASN A 84 -16.12 13.19 5.13
CA ASN A 84 -16.40 14.17 4.06
C ASN A 84 -17.65 13.80 3.24
N LYS A 85 -17.83 12.52 2.91
CA LYS A 85 -19.00 12.05 2.18
C LYS A 85 -20.29 12.27 2.97
N THR A 86 -20.28 12.05 4.28
CA THR A 86 -21.44 12.35 5.13
C THR A 86 -21.73 13.84 5.22
N LEU A 87 -20.70 14.69 5.36
CA LEU A 87 -20.85 16.13 5.38
C LEU A 87 -21.40 16.68 4.06
N ILE A 88 -20.92 16.16 2.93
CA ILE A 88 -21.43 16.52 1.59
C ILE A 88 -22.91 16.14 1.47
N LYS A 89 -23.31 14.93 1.91
CA LYS A 89 -24.72 14.51 1.92
C LYS A 89 -25.58 15.43 2.78
N LEU A 90 -25.14 15.73 4.01
CA LEU A 90 -25.84 16.64 4.92
C LEU A 90 -26.01 18.04 4.29
N LYS A 91 -24.95 18.58 3.68
CA LYS A 91 -25.00 19.87 2.98
C LYS A 91 -25.99 19.87 1.81
N ILE A 92 -26.06 18.78 1.06
CA ILE A 92 -27.01 18.62 -0.06
C ILE A 92 -28.45 18.39 0.44
N SER A 93 -28.64 17.84 1.64
CA SER A 93 -29.95 17.66 2.28
C SER A 93 -30.44 18.88 3.06
N LEU A 94 -29.64 19.94 3.20
CA LEU A 94 -29.99 21.19 3.89
C LEU A 94 -30.53 22.36 3.02
N PRO A 95 -31.03 22.22 1.76
CA PRO A 95 -31.64 23.34 1.09
C PRO A 95 -33.04 23.55 1.67
N ASN A 96 -33.17 24.59 2.51
CA ASN A 96 -34.35 25.43 2.78
C ASN A 96 -34.51 25.81 4.26
N LEU A 97 -33.55 26.53 4.84
CA LEU A 97 -33.82 27.29 6.08
C LEU A 97 -33.34 28.75 6.06
N GLU A 98 -32.90 29.26 4.90
CA GLU A 98 -32.53 30.69 4.75
C GLU A 98 -33.54 31.52 3.95
N ASN A 99 -34.54 30.89 3.30
CA ASN A 99 -35.55 31.63 2.53
C ASN A 99 -36.84 31.97 3.29
N ASP A 100 -37.02 31.51 4.53
CA ASP A 100 -38.29 31.70 5.29
C ASP A 100 -38.23 32.82 6.33
N LYS A 101 -37.19 33.68 6.30
CA LYS A 101 -37.10 34.89 7.15
C LYS A 101 -37.36 36.19 6.40
N ALA A 102 -37.72 36.14 5.11
CA ALA A 102 -37.92 37.33 4.28
C ALA A 102 -39.39 37.76 4.10
N HIS A 103 -40.37 37.19 4.83
CA HIS A 103 -41.79 37.54 4.70
C HIS A 103 -42.50 37.82 6.04
N ILE A 104 -41.83 38.49 6.97
CA ILE A 104 -42.52 39.20 8.08
C ILE A 104 -41.85 40.55 8.30
N ILE A 105 -42.09 41.52 7.40
CA ILE A 105 -41.94 42.95 7.70
C ILE A 105 -43.11 43.69 7.04
N VAL A 106 -44.05 44.08 7.91
CA VAL A 106 -45.06 45.16 7.85
C VAL A 106 -46.16 45.06 6.79
#